data_AF-A0A1F4ZWE1-F1
#
_entry.id   AF-A0A1F4ZWE1-F1
#
_cell.length_a   1.000
_cell.length_b   1.000
_cell.length_c   1.000
_cell.angle_alpha   90.00
_cell.angle_beta   90.00
_cell.angle_gamma   90.00
#
_symmetry.space_group_name_H-M   'P 1'
#
loop_
_entity.id
_entity.type
_entity.pdbx_description
1 polymer ?
#
loop_
_entity_poly.entity_id
_entity_poly.type
_entity_poly.pdbx_seq_one_letter_code
_entity_poly.pdbx_strand_id
1 'polypeptide(L)'
;MLLQLLFSNTALFALNIIAAFVFFSTGILYFDSAQISKNKRTPLLRCVGFFCLAAVSALASISIESPALALIAQIVKISGLGLILFSLTEEPILSAPGKKHAAVALPIPALFQSLVPLSGVLMALTALTYFRKVEEGLEKQLKPAGVAFLLLSVSELLRMAFFWSDTTSVYWSRFLAKFGPLWNIQHLFEFLGVVVLGAWVWGYIRFRVKLQVFVMTIGMSLVFFLTTTVFFTFMLLRNLENDALQHLKTDVKVLDYAVESLKERTAAQAKTVAQDSGVQTAFNKKDKKGLATLAAGYLSSQRASTLVIASTIGEVMVRAEDTSRTNDNVSTDPIIAAALKGQEAATIEYVPGIAVSEITVKAAVPMLGSGKAAGKVIGVVETGFVVDSTFVDGVKSVTGLDAAVFGKDKRVATTFLAPDGKSRFVGTIETNTNVVQNVLEKGEVYIGAATVLNQPFYTAYAPLKAYDGSIAGMLFVGKLQTSLIDTAKRSIDLTFLGSAALIMLSVIPAFFFARFLQEHAEA
;
A
#
# COMPACT_ATOMS: atom_id res chain seq x y z
N MET A 1 -4.50 -0.43 6.53
CA MET A 1 -4.59 -0.79 5.09
C MET A 1 -3.63 -1.92 4.72
N LEU A 2 -2.33 -1.81 5.03
CA LEU A 2 -1.34 -2.89 4.80
C LEU A 2 -1.75 -4.23 5.43
N LEU A 3 -2.24 -4.19 6.68
CA LEU A 3 -2.80 -5.34 7.38
C LEU A 3 -4.01 -5.94 6.63
N GLN A 4 -4.89 -5.10 6.11
CA GLN A 4 -6.09 -5.53 5.36
C GLN A 4 -5.71 -6.14 4.02
N LEU A 5 -4.71 -5.59 3.32
CA LEU A 5 -4.17 -6.14 2.08
C LEU A 5 -3.43 -7.47 2.31
N LEU A 6 -2.68 -7.58 3.41
CA LEU A 6 -2.08 -8.84 3.85
C LEU A 6 -3.16 -9.87 4.13
N PHE A 7 -4.12 -9.55 4.99
CA PHE A 7 -5.16 -10.49 5.37
C PHE A 7 -5.96 -10.93 4.15
N SER A 8 -6.32 -10.03 3.25
CA SER A 8 -7.12 -10.41 2.09
C SER A 8 -6.33 -11.24 1.07
N ASN A 9 -5.09 -10.88 0.73
CA ASN A 9 -4.29 -11.66 -0.22
C ASN A 9 -3.86 -13.01 0.36
N THR A 10 -3.43 -13.04 1.63
CA THR A 10 -3.06 -14.29 2.31
C THR A 10 -4.28 -15.16 2.58
N ALA A 11 -5.45 -14.59 2.87
CA ALA A 11 -6.70 -15.36 3.00
C ALA A 11 -7.14 -15.94 1.66
N LEU A 12 -6.98 -15.19 0.55
CA LEU A 12 -7.28 -15.70 -0.79
C LEU A 12 -6.35 -16.86 -1.16
N PHE A 13 -5.05 -16.72 -0.89
CA PHE A 13 -4.07 -17.82 -1.04
C PHE A 13 -4.49 -19.05 -0.23
N ALA A 14 -4.80 -18.86 1.06
CA ALA A 14 -5.24 -19.92 1.96
C ALA A 14 -6.51 -20.62 1.47
N LEU A 15 -7.52 -19.85 1.05
CA LEU A 15 -8.78 -20.36 0.53
C LEU A 15 -8.56 -21.24 -0.70
N ASN A 16 -7.76 -20.76 -1.67
CA ASN A 16 -7.48 -21.49 -2.90
C ASN A 16 -6.69 -22.79 -2.64
N ILE A 17 -5.72 -22.75 -1.72
CA ILE A 17 -4.97 -23.95 -1.30
C ILE A 17 -5.85 -24.96 -0.56
N ILE A 18 -6.74 -24.50 0.33
CA ILE A 18 -7.70 -25.37 1.03
C ILE A 18 -8.69 -25.97 0.03
N ALA A 19 -9.19 -25.18 -0.93
CA ALA A 19 -10.06 -25.67 -2.00
C ALA A 19 -9.36 -26.74 -2.83
N ALA A 20 -8.10 -26.50 -3.23
CA ALA A 20 -7.28 -27.48 -3.95
C ALA A 20 -7.14 -28.78 -3.16
N PHE A 21 -6.88 -28.71 -1.85
CA PHE A 21 -6.78 -29.87 -0.98
C PHE A 21 -8.11 -30.64 -0.84
N VAL A 22 -9.23 -29.95 -0.70
CA VAL A 22 -10.56 -30.59 -0.62
C VAL A 22 -10.91 -31.28 -1.94
N PHE A 23 -10.70 -30.61 -3.08
CA PHE A 23 -10.93 -31.22 -4.39
C PHE A 23 -10.00 -32.40 -4.65
N PHE A 24 -8.72 -32.29 -4.27
CA PHE A 24 -7.76 -33.38 -4.37
C PHE A 24 -8.17 -34.58 -3.51
N SER A 25 -8.56 -34.35 -2.25
CA SER A 25 -9.06 -35.38 -1.34
C SER A 25 -10.32 -36.07 -1.88
N THR A 26 -11.22 -35.30 -2.52
CA THR A 26 -12.42 -35.82 -3.19
C THR A 26 -12.03 -36.71 -4.38
N GLY A 27 -11.07 -36.26 -5.19
CA GLY A 27 -10.54 -37.01 -6.32
C GLY A 27 -9.94 -38.36 -5.88
N ILE A 28 -9.13 -38.37 -4.82
CA ILE A 28 -8.55 -39.61 -4.29
C ILE A 28 -9.64 -40.55 -3.74
N LEU A 29 -10.67 -40.03 -3.05
CA LEU A 29 -11.78 -40.85 -2.58
C LEU A 29 -12.47 -41.60 -3.74
N TYR A 30 -12.69 -40.92 -4.87
CA TYR A 30 -13.26 -41.55 -6.06
C TYR A 30 -12.26 -42.47 -6.78
N PHE A 31 -10.96 -42.15 -6.76
CA PHE A 31 -9.91 -43.05 -7.27
C PHE A 31 -9.91 -44.38 -6.52
N ASP A 32 -9.91 -44.33 -5.19
CA ASP A 32 -9.97 -45.50 -4.32
C ASP A 32 -11.28 -46.29 -4.56
N SER A 33 -12.41 -45.59 -4.74
CA SER A 33 -13.67 -46.22 -5.12
C SER A 33 -13.63 -46.91 -6.49
N ALA A 34 -12.90 -46.36 -7.46
CA ALA A 34 -12.77 -46.94 -8.81
C ALA A 34 -11.92 -48.22 -8.83
N GLN A 35 -11.01 -48.38 -7.87
CA GLN A 35 -10.24 -49.62 -7.73
C GLN A 35 -11.11 -50.79 -7.25
N ILE A 36 -12.16 -50.50 -6.48
CA ILE A 36 -13.04 -51.49 -5.85
C ILE A 36 -14.31 -51.76 -6.69
N SER A 37 -14.77 -50.80 -7.49
CA SER A 37 -16.04 -50.93 -8.22
C SER A 37 -15.97 -51.88 -9.42
N LYS A 38 -17.08 -52.59 -9.68
CA LYS A 38 -17.26 -53.41 -10.91
C LYS A 38 -17.33 -52.53 -12.17
N ASN A 39 -17.99 -51.37 -12.09
CA ASN A 39 -18.01 -50.36 -13.15
C ASN A 39 -17.00 -49.25 -12.83
N LYS A 40 -15.82 -49.31 -13.45
CA LYS A 40 -14.73 -48.37 -13.19
C LYS A 40 -14.90 -47.01 -13.88
N ARG A 41 -15.77 -46.92 -14.89
CA ARG A 41 -15.85 -45.74 -15.78
C ARG A 41 -16.37 -44.50 -15.05
N THR A 42 -17.49 -44.61 -14.35
CA THR A 42 -18.10 -43.46 -13.66
C THR A 42 -17.24 -42.89 -12.52
N PRO A 43 -16.66 -43.67 -11.58
CA PRO A 43 -15.82 -43.10 -10.53
C PRO A 43 -14.51 -42.53 -11.07
N LEU A 44 -13.93 -43.10 -12.13
CA LEU A 44 -12.71 -42.59 -12.75
C LEU A 44 -12.92 -41.24 -13.44
N LEU A 45 -14.07 -41.04 -14.10
CA LEU A 45 -14.44 -39.73 -14.66
C LEU A 45 -14.58 -38.65 -13.59
N ARG A 46 -15.20 -38.95 -12.43
CA ARG A 46 -15.28 -38.01 -11.30
C ARG A 46 -13.90 -37.71 -10.73
N CYS A 47 -13.07 -38.74 -10.57
CA CYS A 47 -11.71 -38.60 -10.09
C CYS A 47 -10.92 -37.59 -10.94
N VAL A 48 -10.91 -37.76 -12.27
CA VAL A 48 -10.24 -36.85 -13.19
C VAL A 48 -10.83 -35.44 -13.08
N GLY A 49 -12.16 -35.31 -13.03
CA GLY A 49 -12.81 -34.01 -12.89
C GLY A 49 -12.44 -33.26 -11.61
N PHE A 50 -12.37 -33.95 -10.47
CA PHE A 50 -11.93 -33.36 -9.20
C PHE A 50 -10.43 -33.02 -9.19
N PHE A 51 -9.58 -33.79 -9.86
CA PHE A 51 -8.17 -33.42 -10.03
C PHE A 51 -7.99 -32.18 -10.93
N CYS A 52 -8.81 -32.02 -11.96
CA CYS A 52 -8.85 -30.78 -12.74
C CYS A 52 -9.22 -29.58 -11.86
N LEU A 53 -10.26 -29.71 -11.02
CA LEU A 53 -10.64 -28.66 -10.07
C LEU A 53 -9.52 -28.35 -9.06
N ALA A 54 -8.87 -29.38 -8.53
CA ALA A 54 -7.75 -29.22 -7.61
C ALA A 54 -6.58 -28.47 -8.26
N ALA A 55 -6.21 -28.83 -9.49
CA ALA A 55 -5.15 -28.17 -10.24
C ALA A 55 -5.47 -26.70 -10.53
N VAL A 56 -6.72 -26.39 -10.89
CA VAL A 56 -7.16 -25.01 -11.12
C VAL A 56 -7.12 -24.18 -9.84
N SER A 57 -7.59 -24.73 -8.72
CA SER A 57 -7.53 -24.04 -7.42
C SER A 57 -6.09 -23.84 -6.95
N ALA A 58 -5.21 -24.83 -7.16
CA ALA A 58 -3.79 -24.70 -6.85
C ALA A 58 -3.14 -23.60 -7.72
N LEU A 59 -3.43 -23.55 -9.02
CA LEU A 59 -2.94 -22.50 -9.90
C LEU A 59 -3.47 -21.12 -9.49
N ALA A 60 -4.75 -21.03 -9.11
CA ALA A 60 -5.38 -19.78 -8.66
C ALA A 60 -4.80 -19.26 -7.34
N SER A 61 -4.15 -20.12 -6.53
CA SER A 61 -3.43 -19.67 -5.34
C SER A 61 -2.16 -18.87 -5.70
N ILE A 62 -1.60 -19.09 -6.88
CA ILE A 62 -0.39 -18.43 -7.36
C ILE A 62 -0.86 -17.26 -8.23
N SER A 63 -0.57 -16.02 -7.84
CA SER A 63 -1.01 -14.79 -8.53
C SER A 63 -0.33 -14.58 -9.90
N ILE A 64 -0.53 -15.50 -10.85
CA ILE A 64 0.08 -15.41 -12.18
C ILE A 64 -0.77 -14.50 -13.06
N GLU A 65 -0.29 -13.28 -13.32
CA GLU A 65 -0.94 -12.26 -14.17
C GLU A 65 -0.78 -12.57 -15.68
N SER A 66 -1.05 -13.82 -16.10
CA SER A 66 -1.04 -14.20 -17.51
C SER A 66 -2.47 -14.48 -17.99
N PRO A 67 -3.01 -13.67 -18.91
CA PRO A 67 -4.34 -13.90 -19.50
C PRO A 67 -4.46 -15.28 -20.17
N ALA A 68 -3.37 -15.77 -20.78
CA ALA A 68 -3.34 -17.08 -21.42
C ALA A 68 -3.49 -18.23 -20.39
N LEU A 69 -2.78 -18.15 -19.27
CA LEU A 69 -2.90 -19.16 -18.21
C LEU A 69 -4.26 -19.12 -17.52
N ALA A 70 -4.83 -17.92 -17.34
CA ALA A 70 -6.19 -17.77 -16.81
C ALA A 70 -7.23 -18.44 -17.72
N LEU A 71 -7.10 -18.28 -19.04
CA LEU A 71 -7.98 -18.92 -20.02
C LEU A 71 -7.83 -20.45 -20.00
N ILE A 72 -6.59 -20.97 -19.97
CA ILE A 72 -6.33 -22.42 -19.86
C ILE A 72 -6.95 -22.98 -18.57
N ALA A 73 -6.72 -22.32 -17.43
CA ALA A 73 -7.28 -22.74 -16.15
C ALA A 73 -8.81 -22.80 -16.19
N GLN A 74 -9.42 -21.84 -16.88
CA GLN A 74 -10.87 -21.81 -17.03
C GLN A 74 -11.39 -22.95 -17.92
N ILE A 75 -10.71 -23.26 -19.02
CA ILE A 75 -11.04 -24.42 -19.85
C ILE A 75 -10.94 -25.71 -19.03
N VAL A 76 -9.84 -25.90 -18.29
CA VAL A 76 -9.63 -27.07 -17.42
C VAL A 76 -10.72 -27.18 -16.36
N LYS A 77 -11.15 -26.06 -15.75
CA LYS A 77 -12.24 -26.02 -14.78
C LYS A 77 -13.55 -26.49 -15.39
N ILE A 78 -13.91 -25.98 -16.56
CA ILE A 78 -15.15 -26.32 -17.28
C ILE A 78 -15.13 -27.79 -17.70
N SER A 79 -14.02 -28.27 -18.27
CA SER A 79 -13.85 -29.68 -18.63
C SER A 79 -13.99 -30.58 -17.41
N GLY A 80 -13.36 -30.23 -16.28
CA GLY A 80 -13.45 -30.98 -15.03
C GLY A 80 -14.87 -31.05 -14.49
N LEU A 81 -15.60 -29.93 -14.46
CA LEU A 81 -17.01 -29.90 -14.07
C LEU A 81 -17.90 -30.72 -15.02
N GLY A 82 -17.62 -30.67 -16.33
CA GLY A 82 -18.31 -31.48 -17.33
C GLY A 82 -18.14 -32.97 -17.09
N LEU A 83 -16.93 -33.43 -16.74
CA LEU A 83 -16.67 -34.84 -16.39
C LEU A 83 -17.40 -35.28 -15.12
N ILE A 84 -17.45 -34.41 -14.09
CA ILE A 84 -18.20 -34.69 -12.85
C ILE A 84 -19.69 -34.82 -13.16
N LEU A 85 -20.26 -33.86 -13.87
CA LEU A 85 -21.68 -33.85 -14.24
C LEU A 85 -22.06 -35.06 -15.09
N PHE A 86 -21.27 -35.35 -16.13
CA PHE A 86 -21.51 -36.50 -17.01
C PHE A 86 -21.51 -37.82 -16.23
N SER A 87 -20.55 -37.99 -15.31
CA SER A 87 -20.52 -39.17 -14.43
C SER A 87 -21.70 -39.25 -13.47
N LEU A 88 -22.22 -38.13 -12.96
CA LEU A 88 -23.43 -38.10 -12.13
C LEU A 88 -24.68 -38.50 -12.89
N THR A 89 -24.76 -38.14 -14.17
CA THR A 89 -25.88 -38.49 -15.04
C THR A 89 -25.86 -39.92 -15.55
N GLU A 90 -24.68 -40.53 -15.74
CA GLU A 90 -24.57 -41.94 -16.16
C GLU A 90 -24.95 -42.93 -15.04
N GLU A 91 -24.85 -42.55 -13.77
CA GLU A 91 -25.18 -43.45 -12.65
C GLU A 91 -26.70 -43.57 -12.44
N PRO A 92 -27.28 -44.79 -12.52
CA PRO A 92 -28.72 -44.98 -12.37
C PRO A 92 -29.20 -44.54 -10.99
N ILE A 93 -30.43 -44.03 -10.94
CA ILE A 93 -31.09 -43.62 -9.70
C ILE A 93 -31.61 -44.89 -9.00
N LEU A 94 -31.20 -45.12 -7.75
CA LEU A 94 -31.66 -46.24 -6.94
C LEU A 94 -33.08 -45.93 -6.40
N SER A 95 -34.12 -46.10 -7.22
CA SER A 95 -35.50 -45.86 -6.81
C SER A 95 -36.18 -47.12 -6.23
N ALA A 96 -37.14 -46.91 -5.33
CA ALA A 96 -38.04 -47.98 -4.88
C ALA A 96 -38.93 -48.47 -6.05
N PRO A 97 -39.24 -49.76 -6.16
CA PRO A 97 -40.00 -50.30 -7.29
C PRO A 97 -41.38 -49.62 -7.40
N GLY A 98 -41.68 -49.04 -8.57
CA GLY A 98 -43.04 -48.60 -8.95
C GLY A 98 -43.25 -47.11 -9.29
N LYS A 99 -42.27 -46.22 -9.15
CA LYS A 99 -42.41 -44.81 -9.58
C LYS A 99 -41.90 -44.62 -11.02
N LYS A 100 -42.78 -44.21 -11.94
CA LYS A 100 -42.39 -43.77 -13.29
C LYS A 100 -41.68 -42.40 -13.21
N HIS A 101 -40.53 -42.29 -13.86
CA HIS A 101 -39.72 -41.07 -13.89
C HIS A 101 -40.25 -40.07 -14.92
N ALA A 102 -40.30 -38.79 -14.55
CA ALA A 102 -40.35 -37.71 -15.53
C ALA A 102 -38.93 -37.49 -16.06
N ALA A 103 -38.70 -37.74 -17.35
CA ALA A 103 -37.45 -37.40 -18.01
C ALA A 103 -37.35 -35.87 -18.15
N VAL A 104 -36.86 -35.19 -17.12
CA VAL A 104 -36.51 -33.77 -17.20
C VAL A 104 -35.15 -33.68 -17.88
N ALA A 105 -35.15 -33.31 -19.16
CA ALA A 105 -33.95 -32.95 -19.90
C ALA A 105 -33.30 -31.73 -19.24
N LEU A 106 -32.03 -31.85 -18.85
CA LEU A 106 -31.26 -30.69 -18.40
C LEU A 106 -31.09 -29.76 -19.62
N PRO A 107 -31.54 -28.50 -19.56
CA PRO A 107 -31.31 -27.58 -20.65
C PRO A 107 -29.79 -27.35 -20.76
N ILE A 108 -29.20 -27.72 -21.91
CA ILE A 108 -27.85 -27.29 -22.26
C ILE A 108 -27.98 -25.78 -22.55
N PRO A 109 -27.46 -24.89 -21.69
CA PRO A 109 -27.63 -23.47 -21.90
C PRO A 109 -26.83 -23.07 -23.14
N ALA A 110 -27.52 -22.63 -24.19
CA ALA A 110 -26.89 -21.86 -25.25
C ALA A 110 -26.53 -20.49 -24.66
N LEU A 111 -25.33 -20.33 -24.10
CA LEU A 111 -24.86 -19.06 -23.57
C LEU A 111 -23.59 -18.57 -24.28
N PHE A 112 -23.70 -17.31 -24.66
CA PHE A 112 -22.84 -16.50 -25.50
C PHE A 112 -21.49 -16.15 -24.86
N GLN A 113 -20.44 -16.18 -25.69
CA GLN A 113 -19.19 -15.39 -25.71
C GLN A 113 -18.33 -15.22 -24.43
N SER A 114 -18.71 -15.72 -23.26
CA SER A 114 -17.84 -15.73 -22.07
C SER A 114 -17.81 -17.10 -21.39
N LEU A 115 -16.63 -17.51 -20.94
CA LEU A 115 -16.44 -18.78 -20.22
C LEU A 115 -16.96 -18.73 -18.77
N VAL A 116 -17.27 -17.54 -18.22
CA VAL A 116 -17.54 -17.31 -16.77
C VAL A 116 -18.99 -17.51 -16.32
N PRO A 117 -20.08 -17.50 -17.12
CA PRO A 117 -21.30 -18.13 -16.63
C PRO A 117 -21.22 -19.65 -16.70
N LEU A 118 -20.44 -20.23 -17.63
CA LEU A 118 -20.50 -21.66 -17.90
C LEU A 118 -20.04 -22.51 -16.69
N SER A 119 -18.96 -22.12 -16.00
CA SER A 119 -18.52 -22.80 -14.78
C SER A 119 -19.57 -22.72 -13.65
N GLY A 120 -20.16 -21.55 -13.42
CA GLY A 120 -21.19 -21.36 -12.40
C GLY A 120 -22.46 -22.15 -12.69
N VAL A 121 -22.88 -22.20 -13.96
CA VAL A 121 -24.03 -22.99 -14.40
C VAL A 121 -23.75 -24.49 -14.30
N LEU A 122 -22.56 -24.96 -14.69
CA LEU A 122 -22.19 -26.37 -14.53
C LEU A 122 -22.17 -26.79 -13.04
N MET A 123 -21.71 -25.91 -12.14
CA MET A 123 -21.80 -26.15 -10.70
C MET A 123 -23.26 -26.22 -10.22
N ALA A 124 -24.16 -25.35 -10.72
CA ALA A 124 -25.59 -25.40 -10.41
C ALA A 124 -26.24 -26.71 -10.91
N LEU A 125 -25.94 -27.14 -12.14
CA LEU A 125 -26.42 -28.40 -12.71
C LEU A 125 -25.88 -29.60 -11.91
N THR A 126 -24.63 -29.54 -11.47
CA THR A 126 -24.04 -30.55 -10.58
C THR A 126 -24.75 -30.59 -9.22
N ALA A 127 -25.07 -29.43 -8.64
CA ALA A 127 -25.86 -29.36 -7.41
C ALA A 127 -27.27 -29.96 -7.58
N LEU A 128 -27.96 -29.61 -8.67
CA LEU A 128 -29.29 -30.14 -9.02
C LEU A 128 -29.27 -31.66 -9.19
N THR A 129 -28.26 -32.22 -9.86
CA THR A 129 -28.15 -33.69 -10.02
C THR A 129 -27.90 -34.40 -8.69
N TYR A 130 -27.11 -33.82 -7.78
CA TYR A 130 -26.99 -34.33 -6.41
C TYR A 130 -28.32 -34.30 -5.65
N PHE A 131 -29.07 -33.19 -5.70
CA PHE A 131 -30.39 -33.11 -5.05
C PHE A 131 -31.40 -34.09 -5.63
N ARG A 132 -31.40 -34.30 -6.96
CA ARG A 132 -32.24 -35.32 -7.60
C ARG A 132 -31.92 -36.72 -7.09
N LYS A 133 -30.65 -37.08 -6.93
CA LYS A 133 -30.27 -38.38 -6.34
C LYS A 133 -30.70 -38.53 -4.87
N VAL A 134 -30.71 -37.43 -4.11
CA VAL A 134 -31.24 -37.41 -2.73
C VAL A 134 -32.74 -37.66 -2.69
N GLU A 135 -33.52 -37.00 -3.55
CA GLU A 135 -34.98 -37.07 -3.56
C GLU A 135 -35.52 -38.30 -4.28
N GLU A 136 -35.07 -38.55 -5.51
CA GLU A 136 -35.53 -39.65 -6.37
C GLU A 136 -34.85 -40.98 -6.00
N GLY A 137 -33.57 -40.95 -5.62
CA GLY A 137 -32.76 -42.13 -5.31
C GLY A 137 -32.66 -42.48 -3.82
N LEU A 138 -33.28 -41.67 -2.95
CA LEU A 138 -33.22 -41.83 -1.48
C LEU A 138 -31.79 -41.80 -0.90
N GLU A 139 -30.81 -41.29 -1.66
CA GLU A 139 -29.40 -41.22 -1.25
C GLU A 139 -29.12 -40.00 -0.36
N LYS A 140 -29.72 -39.96 0.83
CA LYS A 140 -29.63 -38.81 1.77
C LYS A 140 -28.20 -38.34 2.07
N GLN A 141 -27.24 -39.26 2.00
CA GLN A 141 -25.82 -39.01 2.19
C GLN A 141 -25.18 -38.06 1.18
N LEU A 142 -25.78 -37.84 0.00
CA LEU A 142 -25.28 -36.91 -1.03
C LEU A 142 -25.72 -35.46 -0.83
N LYS A 143 -26.64 -35.19 0.12
CA LYS A 143 -27.17 -33.85 0.37
C LYS A 143 -26.08 -32.80 0.63
N PRO A 144 -25.04 -33.06 1.45
CA PRO A 144 -23.98 -32.08 1.68
C PRO A 144 -23.19 -31.74 0.40
N ALA A 145 -22.93 -32.72 -0.48
CA ALA A 145 -22.26 -32.46 -1.76
C ALA A 145 -23.10 -31.53 -2.65
N GLY A 146 -24.42 -31.74 -2.72
CA GLY A 146 -25.34 -30.85 -3.43
C GLY A 146 -25.33 -29.41 -2.89
N VAL A 147 -25.35 -29.25 -1.56
CA VAL A 147 -25.24 -27.93 -0.90
C VAL A 147 -23.89 -27.27 -1.21
N ALA A 148 -22.79 -28.02 -1.17
CA ALA A 148 -21.47 -27.48 -1.49
C ALA A 148 -21.40 -26.92 -2.93
N PHE A 149 -21.85 -27.69 -3.92
CA PHE A 149 -21.86 -27.24 -5.32
C PHE A 149 -22.83 -26.07 -5.55
N LEU A 150 -23.92 -25.96 -4.79
CA LEU A 150 -24.82 -24.81 -4.83
C LEU A 150 -24.13 -23.55 -4.30
N LEU A 151 -23.44 -23.64 -3.16
CA LEU A 151 -22.69 -22.51 -2.59
C LEU A 151 -21.55 -22.05 -3.52
N LEU A 152 -20.81 -23.00 -4.11
CA LEU A 152 -19.77 -22.72 -5.11
C LEU A 152 -20.34 -22.08 -6.37
N SER A 153 -21.52 -22.52 -6.82
CA SER A 153 -22.22 -21.92 -7.96
C SER A 153 -22.62 -20.46 -7.69
N VAL A 154 -23.18 -20.17 -6.51
CA VAL A 154 -23.51 -18.80 -6.09
C VAL A 154 -22.26 -17.93 -6.08
N SER A 155 -21.15 -18.42 -5.53
CA SER A 155 -19.88 -17.68 -5.54
C SER A 155 -19.40 -17.35 -6.97
N GLU A 156 -19.41 -18.33 -7.87
CA GLU A 156 -18.96 -18.13 -9.25
C GLU A 156 -19.86 -17.15 -10.03
N LEU A 157 -21.18 -17.20 -9.79
CA LEU A 157 -22.14 -16.27 -10.40
C LEU A 157 -21.99 -14.85 -9.86
N LEU A 158 -21.72 -14.67 -8.56
CA LEU A 158 -21.42 -13.35 -7.98
C LEU A 158 -20.16 -12.73 -8.60
N ARG A 159 -19.21 -13.55 -9.07
CA ARG A 159 -18.01 -13.05 -9.77
C ARG A 159 -18.34 -12.24 -11.03
N MET A 160 -19.50 -12.49 -11.65
CA MET A 160 -19.92 -11.77 -12.86
C MET A 160 -20.15 -10.28 -12.62
N ALA A 161 -20.58 -9.90 -11.42
CA ALA A 161 -20.84 -8.50 -11.09
C ALA A 161 -19.58 -7.61 -11.17
N PHE A 162 -18.38 -8.21 -11.03
CA PHE A 162 -17.10 -7.48 -11.12
C PHE A 162 -16.74 -7.03 -12.54
N PHE A 163 -17.36 -7.59 -13.59
CA PHE A 163 -17.19 -7.07 -14.96
C PHE A 163 -17.77 -5.66 -15.13
N TRP A 164 -18.61 -5.20 -14.20
CA TRP A 164 -19.16 -3.85 -14.18
C TRP A 164 -18.51 -2.95 -13.11
N SER A 165 -17.29 -3.30 -12.65
CA SER A 165 -16.58 -2.53 -11.63
C SER A 165 -16.17 -1.11 -12.09
N ASP A 166 -16.02 -0.88 -13.40
CA ASP A 166 -15.71 0.44 -14.01
C ASP A 166 -16.92 1.39 -14.12
N THR A 167 -17.89 1.27 -13.20
CA THR A 167 -19.07 2.13 -13.16
C THR A 167 -18.74 3.53 -12.65
N THR A 168 -19.40 4.54 -13.24
CA THR A 168 -19.26 5.95 -12.84
C THR A 168 -19.94 6.28 -11.50
N SER A 169 -20.76 5.37 -10.97
CA SER A 169 -21.43 5.55 -9.68
C SER A 169 -20.50 5.24 -8.51
N VAL A 170 -20.27 6.22 -7.63
CA VAL A 170 -19.41 6.09 -6.43
C VAL A 170 -19.85 4.94 -5.51
N TYR A 171 -21.16 4.72 -5.35
CA TYR A 171 -21.69 3.63 -4.52
C TYR A 171 -21.33 2.26 -5.11
N TRP A 172 -21.64 2.04 -6.40
CA TRP A 172 -21.37 0.77 -7.06
C TRP A 172 -19.89 0.50 -7.26
N SER A 173 -19.09 1.54 -7.54
CA SER A 173 -17.63 1.43 -7.60
C SER A 173 -17.06 0.97 -6.26
N ARG A 174 -17.52 1.52 -5.12
CA ARG A 174 -17.09 1.06 -3.79
C ARG A 174 -17.62 -0.34 -3.44
N PHE A 175 -18.83 -0.68 -3.86
CA PHE A 175 -19.44 -1.99 -3.59
C PHE A 175 -18.77 -3.12 -4.38
N LEU A 176 -18.43 -2.86 -5.65
CA LEU A 176 -17.76 -3.77 -6.60
C LEU A 176 -16.23 -3.65 -6.58
N ALA A 177 -15.67 -2.77 -5.75
CA ALA A 177 -14.22 -2.65 -5.60
C ALA A 177 -13.59 -3.98 -5.18
N LYS A 178 -12.34 -4.18 -5.58
CA LYS A 178 -11.49 -5.24 -5.00
C LYS A 178 -11.45 -5.05 -3.48
N PHE A 179 -11.76 -6.11 -2.72
CA PHE A 179 -11.95 -6.08 -1.26
C PHE A 179 -13.19 -5.32 -0.74
N GLY A 180 -14.14 -4.99 -1.63
CA GLY A 180 -15.45 -4.44 -1.26
C GLY A 180 -16.39 -5.48 -0.63
N PRO A 181 -17.60 -5.07 -0.20
CA PRO A 181 -18.59 -5.96 0.41
C PRO A 181 -18.95 -7.16 -0.47
N LEU A 182 -19.17 -6.96 -1.78
CA LEU A 182 -19.51 -8.06 -2.68
C LEU A 182 -18.38 -9.07 -2.82
N TRP A 183 -17.12 -8.59 -2.80
CA TRP A 183 -15.93 -9.43 -2.90
C TRP A 183 -15.82 -10.34 -1.68
N ASN A 184 -16.07 -9.79 -0.49
CA ASN A 184 -16.10 -10.57 0.75
C ASN A 184 -17.25 -11.59 0.74
N ILE A 185 -18.44 -11.22 0.25
CA ILE A 185 -19.59 -12.13 0.15
C ILE A 185 -19.28 -13.28 -0.81
N GLN A 186 -18.73 -12.98 -2.00
CA GLN A 186 -18.39 -13.98 -3.00
C GLN A 186 -17.41 -15.04 -2.44
N HIS A 187 -16.33 -14.61 -1.78
CA HIS A 187 -15.37 -15.55 -1.18
C HIS A 187 -15.91 -16.23 0.10
N LEU A 188 -16.85 -15.63 0.82
CA LEU A 188 -17.55 -16.31 1.92
C LEU A 188 -18.36 -17.51 1.42
N PHE A 189 -19.10 -17.36 0.31
CA PHE A 189 -19.81 -18.48 -0.32
C PHE A 189 -18.86 -19.57 -0.81
N GLU A 190 -17.72 -19.19 -1.38
CA GLU A 190 -16.67 -20.12 -1.79
C GLU A 190 -16.14 -20.92 -0.60
N PHE A 191 -15.76 -20.23 0.48
CA PHE A 191 -15.27 -20.84 1.71
C PHE A 191 -16.29 -21.81 2.31
N LEU A 192 -17.56 -21.39 2.44
CA LEU A 192 -18.62 -22.27 2.96
C LEU A 192 -18.82 -23.51 2.07
N GLY A 193 -18.80 -23.33 0.73
CA GLY A 193 -18.91 -24.45 -0.21
C GLY A 193 -17.76 -25.46 -0.05
N VAL A 194 -16.52 -24.98 0.05
CA VAL A 194 -15.33 -25.81 0.26
C VAL A 194 -15.38 -26.53 1.61
N VAL A 195 -15.78 -25.85 2.68
CA VAL A 195 -15.90 -26.45 4.03
C VAL A 195 -16.97 -27.54 4.05
N VAL A 196 -18.14 -27.31 3.46
CA VAL A 196 -19.22 -28.30 3.39
C VAL A 196 -18.76 -29.54 2.59
N LEU A 197 -18.09 -29.34 1.45
CA LEU A 197 -17.54 -30.44 0.66
C LEU A 197 -16.46 -31.20 1.44
N GLY A 198 -15.55 -30.50 2.09
CA GLY A 198 -14.47 -31.10 2.89
C GLY A 198 -14.99 -31.93 4.06
N ALA A 199 -15.98 -31.41 4.80
CA ALA A 199 -16.62 -32.14 5.89
C ALA A 199 -17.34 -33.41 5.40
N TRP A 200 -17.99 -33.33 4.24
CA TRP A 200 -18.64 -34.48 3.60
C TRP A 200 -17.61 -35.55 3.19
N VAL A 201 -16.54 -35.16 2.49
CA VAL A 201 -15.46 -36.06 2.06
C VAL A 201 -14.79 -36.73 3.26
N TRP A 202 -14.49 -35.97 4.33
CA TRP A 202 -13.90 -36.51 5.54
C TRP A 202 -14.77 -37.60 6.20
N GLY A 203 -16.10 -37.45 6.11
CA GLY A 203 -17.07 -38.45 6.56
C GLY A 203 -16.87 -39.84 5.93
N TYR A 204 -16.37 -39.92 4.70
CA TYR A 204 -16.04 -41.19 4.04
C TYR A 204 -14.61 -41.63 4.26
N ILE A 205 -13.66 -40.68 4.24
CA ILE A 205 -12.23 -40.95 4.39
C ILE A 205 -11.91 -41.57 5.74
N ARG A 206 -12.55 -41.11 6.83
CA ARG A 206 -12.30 -41.58 8.20
C ARG A 206 -12.54 -43.08 8.44
N PHE A 207 -13.25 -43.76 7.53
CA PHE A 207 -13.51 -45.19 7.62
C PHE A 207 -12.51 -46.03 6.81
N ARG A 208 -11.63 -45.38 6.03
CA ARG A 208 -10.62 -46.02 5.19
C ARG A 208 -9.24 -45.65 5.71
N VAL A 209 -8.68 -46.47 6.61
CA VAL A 209 -7.44 -46.18 7.36
C VAL A 209 -6.30 -45.69 6.45
N LYS A 210 -6.06 -46.36 5.31
CA LYS A 210 -5.03 -45.95 4.34
C LYS A 210 -5.25 -44.53 3.80
N LEU A 211 -6.47 -44.25 3.34
CA LEU A 211 -6.84 -42.96 2.78
C LEU A 211 -6.82 -41.87 3.86
N GLN A 212 -7.25 -42.22 5.07
CA GLN A 212 -7.24 -41.34 6.24
C GLN A 212 -5.84 -40.89 6.60
N VAL A 213 -4.89 -41.81 6.76
CA VAL A 213 -3.49 -41.49 7.09
C VAL A 213 -2.86 -40.61 6.00
N PHE A 214 -3.09 -40.96 4.73
CA PHE A 214 -2.56 -40.19 3.60
C PHE A 214 -3.08 -38.75 3.58
N VAL A 215 -4.41 -38.56 3.64
CA VAL A 215 -5.04 -37.24 3.59
C VAL A 215 -4.75 -36.43 4.85
N MET A 216 -4.65 -37.07 6.03
CA MET A 216 -4.27 -36.42 7.27
C MET A 216 -2.83 -35.91 7.24
N THR A 217 -1.89 -36.67 6.66
CA THR A 217 -0.49 -36.26 6.51
C THR A 217 -0.35 -35.05 5.59
N ILE A 218 -1.08 -35.04 4.47
CA ILE A 218 -1.13 -33.88 3.56
C ILE A 218 -1.80 -32.69 4.26
N GLY A 219 -2.89 -32.91 4.99
CA GLY A 219 -3.59 -31.87 5.74
C GLY A 219 -2.70 -31.22 6.81
N MET A 220 -1.92 -32.00 7.55
CA MET A 220 -0.94 -31.49 8.52
C MET A 220 0.15 -30.68 7.83
N SER A 221 0.70 -31.18 6.72
CA SER A 221 1.71 -30.47 5.93
C SER A 221 1.16 -29.13 5.42
N LEU A 222 -0.08 -29.13 4.91
CA LEU A 222 -0.77 -27.94 4.44
C LEU A 222 -0.95 -26.89 5.55
N VAL A 223 -1.41 -27.30 6.74
CA VAL A 223 -1.55 -26.38 7.89
C VAL A 223 -0.19 -25.81 8.30
N PHE A 224 0.86 -26.64 8.35
CA PHE A 224 2.22 -26.20 8.67
C PHE A 224 2.75 -25.17 7.65
N PHE A 225 2.66 -25.46 6.35
CA PHE A 225 3.13 -24.55 5.30
C PHE A 225 2.29 -23.27 5.23
N LEU A 226 0.97 -23.36 5.40
CA LEU A 226 0.09 -22.20 5.41
C LEU A 226 0.39 -21.28 6.60
N THR A 227 0.61 -21.85 7.79
CA THR A 227 1.00 -21.10 9.00
C THR A 227 2.35 -20.42 8.78
N THR A 228 3.33 -21.15 8.25
CA THR A 228 4.67 -20.61 7.94
C THR A 228 4.59 -19.48 6.91
N THR A 229 3.74 -19.64 5.89
CA THR A 229 3.51 -18.62 4.85
C THR A 229 2.93 -17.35 5.46
N VAL A 230 1.84 -17.48 6.24
CA VAL A 230 1.21 -16.33 6.92
C VAL A 230 2.21 -15.62 7.81
N PHE A 231 2.99 -16.38 8.59
CA PHE A 231 4.01 -15.84 9.48
C PHE A 231 5.12 -15.10 8.71
N PHE A 232 5.64 -15.70 7.63
CA PHE A 232 6.67 -15.07 6.81
C PHE A 232 6.16 -13.81 6.11
N THR A 233 4.95 -13.84 5.55
CA THR A 233 4.33 -12.65 4.92
C THR A 233 4.12 -11.54 5.96
N PHE A 234 3.68 -11.88 7.18
CA PHE A 234 3.54 -10.93 8.28
C PHE A 234 4.88 -10.31 8.68
N MET A 235 5.91 -11.15 8.87
CA MET A 235 7.27 -10.70 9.19
C MET A 235 7.85 -9.80 8.08
N LEU A 236 7.69 -10.18 6.81
CA LEU A 236 8.16 -9.42 5.66
C LEU A 236 7.54 -8.01 5.64
N LEU A 237 6.22 -7.90 5.78
CA LEU A 237 5.56 -6.60 5.75
C LEU A 237 5.89 -5.75 6.97
N ARG A 238 5.99 -6.36 8.16
CA ARG A 238 6.41 -5.64 9.37
C ARG A 238 7.84 -5.12 9.25
N ASN A 239 8.73 -5.90 8.64
CA ASN A 239 10.10 -5.47 8.37
C ASN A 239 10.12 -4.32 7.36
N LEU A 240 9.36 -4.40 6.27
CA LEU A 240 9.27 -3.31 5.28
C LEU A 240 8.66 -2.03 5.87
N GLU A 241 7.66 -2.14 6.74
CA GLU A 241 7.10 -0.99 7.47
C GLU A 241 8.15 -0.37 8.39
N ASN A 242 8.82 -1.18 9.23
CA ASN A 242 9.87 -0.69 10.11
C ASN A 242 11.01 -0.03 9.34
N ASP A 243 11.45 -0.65 8.23
CA ASP A 243 12.50 -0.13 7.36
C ASP A 243 12.10 1.22 6.77
N ALA A 244 10.89 1.34 6.23
CA ALA A 244 10.38 2.62 5.73
C ALA A 244 10.28 3.69 6.82
N LEU A 245 9.83 3.36 8.03
CA LEU A 245 9.77 4.32 9.14
C LEU A 245 11.16 4.77 9.59
N GLN A 246 12.15 3.87 9.61
CA GLN A 246 13.54 4.22 9.94
C GLN A 246 14.21 5.06 8.85
N HIS A 247 13.94 4.75 7.57
CA HIS A 247 14.38 5.56 6.45
C HIS A 247 13.80 6.97 6.52
N LEU A 248 12.48 7.11 6.73
CA LEU A 248 11.81 8.41 6.87
C LEU A 248 12.40 9.26 8.00
N LYS A 249 12.86 8.64 9.10
CA LYS A 249 13.57 9.34 10.19
C LYS A 249 14.89 9.96 9.71
N THR A 250 15.60 9.28 8.81
CA THR A 250 16.84 9.79 8.23
C THR A 250 16.52 10.84 7.17
N ASP A 251 15.49 10.61 6.38
CA ASP A 251 15.09 11.47 5.29
C ASP A 251 14.61 12.85 5.76
N VAL A 252 13.85 12.90 6.87
CA VAL A 252 13.44 14.17 7.45
C VAL A 252 14.64 14.99 7.95
N LYS A 253 15.72 14.31 8.40
CA LYS A 253 16.98 14.97 8.76
C LYS A 253 17.76 15.47 7.54
N VAL A 254 17.62 14.82 6.39
CA VAL A 254 18.20 15.32 5.13
C VAL A 254 17.50 16.61 4.72
N LEU A 255 16.17 16.68 4.86
CA LEU A 255 15.42 17.91 4.62
C LEU A 255 15.80 19.01 5.63
N ASP A 256 15.95 18.67 6.91
CA ASP A 256 16.44 19.58 7.95
C ASP A 256 17.84 20.12 7.62
N TYR A 257 18.77 19.24 7.21
CA TYR A 257 20.10 19.61 6.74
C TYR A 257 20.06 20.54 5.52
N ALA A 258 19.14 20.31 4.57
CA ALA A 258 18.98 21.20 3.42
C ALA A 258 18.54 22.61 3.84
N VAL A 259 17.68 22.73 4.86
CA VAL A 259 17.29 24.02 5.42
C VAL A 259 18.45 24.67 6.19
N GLU A 260 19.21 23.91 6.95
CA GLU A 260 20.38 24.43 7.66
C GLU A 260 21.48 24.90 6.68
N SER A 261 21.71 24.15 5.62
CA SER A 261 22.58 24.56 4.51
C SER A 261 22.10 25.85 3.84
N LEU A 262 20.78 26.03 3.71
CA LEU A 262 20.21 27.28 3.21
C LEU A 262 20.47 28.46 4.15
N LYS A 263 20.42 28.27 5.48
CA LYS A 263 20.80 29.30 6.46
C LYS A 263 22.26 29.72 6.31
N GLU A 264 23.16 28.76 6.26
CA GLU A 264 24.61 29.02 6.10
C GLU A 264 24.90 29.75 4.78
N ARG A 265 24.25 29.33 3.69
CA ARG A 265 24.35 30.02 2.41
C ARG A 265 23.82 31.46 2.47
N THR A 266 22.70 31.67 3.15
CA THR A 266 22.10 32.99 3.34
C THR A 266 23.05 33.91 4.12
N ALA A 267 23.67 33.39 5.19
CA ALA A 267 24.67 34.10 5.97
C ALA A 267 25.92 34.47 5.13
N ALA A 268 26.44 33.53 4.33
CA ALA A 268 27.56 33.79 3.43
C ALA A 268 27.24 34.88 2.38
N GLN A 269 26.01 34.90 1.87
CA GLN A 269 25.52 35.92 0.95
C GLN A 269 25.40 37.30 1.63
N ALA A 270 24.86 37.36 2.85
CA ALA A 270 24.85 38.58 3.65
C ALA A 270 26.27 39.10 3.91
N LYS A 271 27.21 38.19 4.21
CA LYS A 271 28.62 38.49 4.47
C LYS A 271 29.31 39.09 3.25
N THR A 272 29.02 38.57 2.06
CA THR A 272 29.52 39.12 0.80
C THR A 272 29.13 40.58 0.65
N VAL A 273 27.89 40.93 0.98
CA VAL A 273 27.39 42.31 0.90
C VAL A 273 27.97 43.19 2.01
N ALA A 274 28.12 42.66 3.22
CA ALA A 274 28.71 43.38 4.35
C ALA A 274 30.21 43.70 4.15
N GLN A 275 30.92 42.88 3.37
CA GLN A 275 32.35 43.05 3.07
C GLN A 275 32.61 43.84 1.78
N ASP A 276 31.58 44.16 1.01
CA ASP A 276 31.71 44.92 -0.23
C ASP A 276 32.15 46.37 0.04
N SER A 277 33.24 46.79 -0.60
CA SER A 277 33.83 48.12 -0.39
C SER A 277 32.95 49.25 -0.93
N GLY A 278 32.16 48.99 -1.98
CA GLY A 278 31.18 49.93 -2.52
C GLY A 278 30.03 50.17 -1.56
N VAL A 279 29.48 49.08 -1.00
CA VAL A 279 28.41 49.10 0.01
C VAL A 279 28.90 49.85 1.25
N GLN A 280 30.09 49.52 1.78
CA GLN A 280 30.66 50.23 2.94
C GLN A 280 30.88 51.72 2.67
N THR A 281 31.34 52.08 1.46
CA THR A 281 31.57 53.49 1.10
C THR A 281 30.25 54.26 1.00
N ALA A 282 29.24 53.69 0.34
CA ALA A 282 27.90 54.30 0.23
C ALA A 282 27.23 54.43 1.60
N PHE A 283 27.37 53.40 2.45
CA PHE A 283 26.85 53.39 3.81
C PHE A 283 27.48 54.49 4.68
N ASN A 284 28.82 54.62 4.68
CA ASN A 284 29.52 55.66 5.44
C ASN A 284 29.20 57.08 4.97
N LYS A 285 28.97 57.27 3.66
CA LYS A 285 28.54 58.56 3.08
C LYS A 285 27.05 58.86 3.30
N LYS A 286 26.28 57.93 3.89
CA LYS A 286 24.82 57.98 4.00
C LYS A 286 24.12 58.20 2.64
N ASP A 287 24.72 57.69 1.57
CA ASP A 287 24.15 57.78 0.22
C ASP A 287 23.07 56.70 0.02
N LYS A 288 21.84 57.05 0.40
CA LYS A 288 20.68 56.13 0.31
C LYS A 288 20.42 55.65 -1.13
N LYS A 289 20.64 56.49 -2.15
CA LYS A 289 20.39 56.14 -3.57
C LYS A 289 21.46 55.19 -4.10
N GLY A 290 22.73 55.45 -3.79
CA GLY A 290 23.84 54.56 -4.13
C GLY A 290 23.69 53.20 -3.44
N LEU A 291 23.34 53.21 -2.15
CA LEU A 291 23.13 51.99 -1.36
C LEU A 291 21.97 51.16 -1.90
N ALA A 292 20.84 51.78 -2.28
CA ALA A 292 19.71 51.08 -2.91
C ALA A 292 20.06 50.43 -4.24
N THR A 293 20.85 51.12 -5.07
CA THR A 293 21.29 50.59 -6.37
C THR A 293 22.17 49.35 -6.20
N LEU A 294 23.13 49.41 -5.28
CA LEU A 294 24.01 48.28 -4.96
C LEU A 294 23.22 47.12 -4.33
N ALA A 295 22.35 47.42 -3.37
CA ALA A 295 21.49 46.46 -2.68
C ALA A 295 20.58 45.71 -3.65
N ALA A 296 19.94 46.41 -4.60
CA ALA A 296 19.11 45.79 -5.65
C ALA A 296 19.91 44.90 -6.62
N GLY A 297 21.15 45.30 -6.94
CA GLY A 297 22.07 44.48 -7.73
C GLY A 297 22.45 43.17 -7.02
N TYR A 298 22.70 43.23 -5.71
CA TYR A 298 22.95 42.06 -4.89
C TYR A 298 21.72 41.16 -4.73
N LEU A 299 20.54 41.74 -4.51
CA LEU A 299 19.27 41.00 -4.45
C LEU A 299 19.04 40.19 -5.74
N SER A 300 19.24 40.81 -6.90
CA SER A 300 19.06 40.17 -8.21
C SER A 300 20.12 39.11 -8.51
N SER A 301 21.41 39.43 -8.28
CA SER A 301 22.53 38.53 -8.62
C SER A 301 22.60 37.30 -7.71
N GLN A 302 22.29 37.46 -6.42
CA GLN A 302 22.28 36.38 -5.44
C GLN A 302 20.94 35.62 -5.41
N ARG A 303 19.94 36.12 -6.15
CA ARG A 303 18.54 35.65 -6.13
C ARG A 303 17.93 35.64 -4.74
N ALA A 304 18.33 36.60 -3.89
CA ALA A 304 17.74 36.77 -2.57
C ALA A 304 16.31 37.30 -2.69
N SER A 305 15.44 36.92 -1.75
CA SER A 305 14.07 37.43 -1.69
C SER A 305 14.00 38.77 -0.97
N THR A 306 14.86 38.98 0.03
CA THR A 306 14.95 40.22 0.82
C THR A 306 16.41 40.57 1.09
N LEU A 307 16.70 41.87 1.16
CA LEU A 307 18.01 42.37 1.57
C LEU A 307 17.84 43.71 2.27
N VAL A 308 18.25 43.76 3.53
CA VAL A 308 18.10 44.92 4.41
C VAL A 308 19.46 45.33 4.94
N ILE A 309 19.73 46.63 4.92
CA ILE A 309 20.93 47.19 5.55
C ILE A 309 20.49 48.16 6.63
N ALA A 310 20.95 47.93 7.86
CA ALA A 310 20.59 48.69 9.04
C ALA A 310 21.82 49.34 9.70
N SER A 311 21.58 50.45 10.40
CA SER A 311 22.59 51.16 11.18
C SER A 311 22.93 50.46 12.49
N THR A 312 23.92 50.97 13.24
CA THR A 312 24.31 50.46 14.56
C THR A 312 23.23 50.59 15.64
N ILE A 313 22.17 51.36 15.39
CA ILE A 313 21.00 51.49 16.28
C ILE A 313 19.78 50.72 15.75
N GLY A 314 19.95 49.93 14.68
CA GLY A 314 18.91 49.15 14.04
C GLY A 314 17.97 49.94 13.13
N GLU A 315 18.32 51.18 12.77
CA GLU A 315 17.55 51.97 11.80
C GLU A 315 17.80 51.44 10.37
N VAL A 316 16.73 51.10 9.65
CA VAL A 316 16.82 50.59 8.28
C VAL A 316 17.22 51.72 7.33
N MET A 317 18.43 51.59 6.77
CA MET A 317 18.98 52.50 5.78
C MET A 317 18.42 52.20 4.39
N VAL A 318 18.29 50.91 4.05
CA VAL A 318 17.65 50.46 2.81
C VAL A 318 17.05 49.06 2.95
N ARG A 319 15.93 48.85 2.24
CA ARG A 319 15.39 47.54 1.87
C ARG A 319 15.45 47.44 0.36
N ALA A 320 16.12 46.43 -0.17
CA ALA A 320 16.28 46.26 -1.62
C ALA A 320 14.95 45.88 -2.29
N GLU A 321 14.10 45.15 -1.59
CA GLU A 321 12.78 44.71 -2.05
C GLU A 321 11.73 45.84 -2.06
N ASP A 322 11.89 46.85 -1.19
CA ASP A 322 11.01 48.03 -1.12
C ASP A 322 11.80 49.27 -0.68
N THR A 323 12.35 49.97 -1.66
CA THR A 323 13.16 51.17 -1.43
C THR A 323 12.38 52.36 -0.86
N SER A 324 11.04 52.31 -0.85
CA SER A 324 10.18 53.37 -0.29
C SER A 324 10.07 53.27 1.23
N ARG A 325 10.23 52.06 1.78
CA ARG A 325 10.10 51.77 3.20
C ARG A 325 11.44 51.89 3.92
N THR A 326 11.72 53.10 4.41
CA THR A 326 12.96 53.44 5.13
C THR A 326 12.66 54.00 6.52
N ASN A 327 13.67 53.98 7.41
CA ASN A 327 13.61 54.49 8.79
C ASN A 327 12.76 53.66 9.78
N ASP A 328 12.44 52.41 9.45
CA ASP A 328 11.94 51.44 10.43
C ASP A 328 13.07 51.07 11.41
N ASN A 329 12.73 50.70 12.65
CA ASN A 329 13.71 50.12 13.58
C ASN A 329 13.52 48.60 13.64
N VAL A 330 14.59 47.86 13.33
CA VAL A 330 14.62 46.39 13.32
C VAL A 330 15.52 45.81 14.41
N SER A 331 15.99 46.63 15.37
CA SER A 331 16.84 46.17 16.49
C SER A 331 16.20 45.13 17.41
N THR A 332 14.87 45.00 17.38
CA THR A 332 14.14 43.99 18.15
C THR A 332 14.19 42.60 17.52
N ASP A 333 14.59 42.49 16.26
CA ASP A 333 14.77 41.19 15.61
C ASP A 333 15.97 40.46 16.27
N PRO A 334 15.79 39.22 16.77
CA PRO A 334 16.85 38.47 17.44
C PRO A 334 18.14 38.31 16.63
N ILE A 335 18.05 38.10 15.32
CA ILE A 335 19.25 37.88 14.48
C ILE A 335 19.99 39.21 14.24
N ILE A 336 19.26 40.31 14.11
CA ILE A 336 19.86 41.65 13.95
C ILE A 336 20.49 42.10 15.27
N ALA A 337 19.83 41.85 16.39
CA ALA A 337 20.37 42.14 17.72
C ALA A 337 21.68 41.36 17.99
N ALA A 338 21.78 40.11 17.52
CA ALA A 338 23.02 39.33 17.56
C ALA A 338 24.11 39.95 16.65
N ALA A 339 23.75 40.34 15.43
CA ALA A 339 24.65 41.00 14.49
C ALA A 339 25.18 42.35 15.01
N LEU A 340 24.35 43.14 15.70
CA LEU A 340 24.78 44.39 16.35
C LEU A 340 25.82 44.16 17.45
N LYS A 341 25.83 42.97 18.07
CA LYS A 341 26.84 42.52 19.04
C LYS A 341 28.08 41.90 18.36
N GLY A 342 28.13 41.86 17.04
CA GLY A 342 29.23 41.29 16.27
C GLY A 342 29.11 39.79 16.00
N GLN A 343 27.95 39.18 16.23
CA GLN A 343 27.71 37.75 16.00
C GLN A 343 26.91 37.51 14.72
N GLU A 344 27.35 36.58 13.87
CA GLU A 344 26.55 36.13 12.72
C GLU A 344 25.41 35.24 13.22
N ALA A 345 24.19 35.46 12.74
CA ALA A 345 23.02 34.68 13.16
C ALA A 345 22.05 34.45 11.99
N ALA A 346 21.48 33.25 11.92
CA ALA A 346 20.47 32.90 10.93
C ALA A 346 19.25 32.28 11.63
N THR A 347 18.07 32.57 11.10
CA THR A 347 16.79 32.13 11.64
C THR A 347 15.84 31.70 10.53
N ILE A 348 14.75 31.08 10.95
CA ILE A 348 13.61 30.77 10.13
C ILE A 348 12.43 31.55 10.69
N GLU A 349 11.73 32.26 9.83
CA GLU A 349 10.57 33.06 10.19
C GLU A 349 9.33 32.57 9.45
N TYR A 350 8.23 32.44 10.18
CA TYR A 350 6.92 32.21 9.60
C TYR A 350 6.23 33.53 9.35
N VAL A 351 5.97 33.83 8.07
CA VAL A 351 5.24 35.03 7.66
C VAL A 351 3.80 34.64 7.33
N PRO A 352 2.83 34.99 8.19
CA PRO A 352 1.42 34.69 7.92
C PRO A 352 0.92 35.53 6.76
N GLY A 353 0.39 34.88 5.73
CA GLY A 353 -0.26 35.53 4.60
C GLY A 353 -1.72 35.14 4.45
N ILE A 354 -2.52 36.04 3.87
CA ILE A 354 -3.97 35.86 3.68
C ILE A 354 -4.25 34.78 2.61
N ALA A 355 -3.47 34.77 1.52
CA ALA A 355 -3.61 33.81 0.43
C ALA A 355 -2.58 32.67 0.54
N VAL A 356 -1.32 32.99 0.80
CA VAL A 356 -0.22 32.02 0.96
C VAL A 356 0.60 32.48 2.15
N SER A 357 0.76 31.60 3.14
CA SER A 357 1.73 31.83 4.21
C SER A 357 3.11 31.39 3.74
N GLU A 358 4.16 32.02 4.24
CA GLU A 358 5.53 31.79 3.79
C GLU A 358 6.42 31.38 4.96
N ILE A 359 7.45 30.60 4.64
CA ILE A 359 8.59 30.38 5.51
C ILE A 359 9.79 31.04 4.86
N THR A 360 10.44 31.93 5.58
CA THR A 360 11.62 32.65 5.10
C THR A 360 12.83 32.27 5.95
N VAL A 361 13.92 31.90 5.30
CA VAL A 361 15.23 31.80 5.94
C VAL A 361 15.87 33.17 5.88
N LYS A 362 16.29 33.71 7.03
CA LYS A 362 16.97 35.00 7.13
C LYS A 362 18.30 34.86 7.83
N ALA A 363 19.29 35.63 7.42
CA ALA A 363 20.56 35.72 8.12
C ALA A 363 21.01 37.17 8.24
N ALA A 364 21.49 37.54 9.42
CA ALA A 364 22.03 38.85 9.72
C ALA A 364 23.50 38.73 10.09
N VAL A 365 24.33 39.60 9.52
CA VAL A 365 25.77 39.64 9.75
C VAL A 365 26.23 41.07 10.07
N PRO A 366 27.23 41.23 10.95
CA PRO A 366 27.83 42.52 11.23
C PRO A 366 28.60 43.05 10.02
N MET A 367 28.37 44.32 9.70
CA MET A 367 29.23 45.08 8.81
C MET A 367 30.36 45.69 9.64
N LEU A 368 31.60 45.26 9.40
CA LEU A 368 32.77 45.75 10.12
C LEU A 368 33.41 46.93 9.39
N GLY A 369 33.78 47.97 10.14
CA GLY A 369 34.45 49.14 9.59
C GLY A 369 35.86 48.84 9.07
N SER A 370 36.29 49.62 8.09
CA SER A 370 37.66 49.60 7.55
C SER A 370 38.49 50.77 8.10
N GLY A 371 39.82 50.65 8.17
CA GLY A 371 40.72 51.74 8.61
C GLY A 371 40.65 52.04 10.11
N LYS A 372 40.39 53.30 10.51
CA LYS A 372 40.33 53.74 11.93
C LYS A 372 39.21 53.09 12.76
N ALA A 373 38.25 52.44 12.10
CA ALA A 373 37.15 51.70 12.71
C ALA A 373 37.28 50.17 12.52
N ALA A 374 38.48 49.66 12.21
CA ALA A 374 38.75 48.23 12.04
C ALA A 374 38.24 47.41 13.24
N GLY A 375 37.42 46.39 12.95
CA GLY A 375 36.84 45.51 13.97
C GLY A 375 35.65 46.07 14.74
N LYS A 376 35.22 47.31 14.49
CA LYS A 376 33.97 47.86 15.06
C LYS A 376 32.80 47.58 14.12
N VAL A 377 31.66 47.19 14.68
CA VAL A 377 30.39 47.08 13.94
C VAL A 377 29.93 48.48 13.55
N ILE A 378 29.85 48.74 12.23
CA ILE A 378 29.37 50.00 11.66
C ILE A 378 27.92 49.90 11.16
N GLY A 379 27.40 48.68 10.99
CA GLY A 379 26.02 48.41 10.58
C GLY A 379 25.74 46.91 10.54
N VAL A 380 24.57 46.53 10.06
CA VAL A 380 24.16 45.14 9.88
C VAL A 380 23.62 44.95 8.47
N VAL A 381 23.92 43.81 7.88
CA VAL A 381 23.28 43.36 6.64
C VAL A 381 22.47 42.11 6.95
N GLU A 382 21.19 42.14 6.59
CA GLU A 382 20.30 40.99 6.60
C GLU A 382 19.97 40.59 5.16
N THR A 383 19.98 39.30 4.88
CA THR A 383 19.46 38.73 3.63
C THR A 383 18.48 37.62 3.96
N GLY A 384 17.55 37.35 3.04
CA GLY A 384 16.60 36.25 3.23
C GLY A 384 16.10 35.62 1.95
N PHE A 385 15.66 34.37 2.08
CA PHE A 385 15.14 33.51 1.01
C PHE A 385 13.80 32.91 1.43
N VAL A 386 12.80 33.00 0.55
CA VAL A 386 11.54 32.28 0.73
C VAL A 386 11.74 30.81 0.38
N VAL A 387 11.30 29.93 1.28
CA VAL A 387 11.26 28.48 1.05
C VAL A 387 10.01 28.16 0.23
N ASP A 388 10.21 27.98 -1.06
CA ASP A 388 9.14 27.69 -2.02
C ASP A 388 9.11 26.20 -2.43
N SER A 389 8.19 25.86 -3.35
CA SER A 389 8.07 24.49 -3.83
C SER A 389 9.28 24.02 -4.67
N THR A 390 10.06 24.95 -5.24
CA THR A 390 11.27 24.59 -6.01
C THR A 390 12.39 24.07 -5.11
N PHE A 391 12.48 24.60 -3.88
CA PHE A 391 13.41 24.11 -2.87
C PHE A 391 13.14 22.64 -2.52
N VAL A 392 11.89 22.29 -2.20
CA VAL A 392 11.52 20.90 -1.86
C VAL A 392 11.57 19.97 -3.07
N ASP A 393 11.35 20.47 -4.29
CA ASP A 393 11.56 19.68 -5.51
C ASP A 393 13.04 19.32 -5.70
N GLY A 394 13.96 20.23 -5.38
CA GLY A 394 15.40 19.96 -5.34
C GLY A 394 15.72 18.80 -4.39
N VAL A 395 15.16 18.81 -3.19
CA VAL A 395 15.33 17.70 -2.22
C VAL A 395 14.72 16.41 -2.77
N LYS A 396 13.53 16.46 -3.39
CA LYS A 396 12.89 15.29 -4.01
C LYS A 396 13.71 14.72 -5.17
N SER A 397 14.38 15.55 -5.97
CA SER A 397 15.22 15.07 -7.08
C SER A 397 16.42 14.24 -6.63
N VAL A 398 16.93 14.51 -5.42
CA VAL A 398 18.07 13.81 -4.83
C VAL A 398 17.60 12.59 -4.03
N THR A 399 16.48 12.72 -3.31
CA THR A 399 16.01 11.71 -2.35
C THR A 399 14.93 10.78 -2.89
N GLY A 400 14.20 11.19 -3.94
CA GLY A 400 13.03 10.49 -4.48
C GLY A 400 11.77 10.60 -3.62
N LEU A 401 11.79 11.40 -2.54
CA LEU A 401 10.72 11.42 -1.53
C LEU A 401 9.74 12.56 -1.74
N ASP A 402 8.50 12.33 -1.32
CA ASP A 402 7.53 13.41 -1.23
C ASP A 402 7.79 14.23 0.03
N ALA A 403 7.93 15.54 -0.15
CA ALA A 403 8.34 16.47 0.88
C ALA A 403 7.40 17.68 0.94
N ALA A 404 7.28 18.27 2.13
CA ALA A 404 6.58 19.52 2.33
C ALA A 404 7.19 20.30 3.49
N VAL A 405 7.01 21.61 3.44
CA VAL A 405 7.33 22.53 4.54
C VAL A 405 6.03 23.17 4.98
N PHE A 406 5.83 23.23 6.29
CA PHE A 406 4.70 23.88 6.92
C PHE A 406 5.20 25.04 7.76
N GLY A 407 4.48 26.15 7.71
CA GLY A 407 4.60 27.25 8.65
C GLY A 407 3.49 27.10 9.68
N LYS A 408 3.88 26.90 10.94
CA LYS A 408 3.02 26.29 11.96
C LYS A 408 2.38 25.00 11.40
N ASP A 409 1.06 24.96 11.30
CA ASP A 409 0.24 23.87 10.80
C ASP A 409 -0.16 24.02 9.32
N LYS A 410 0.19 25.13 8.66
CA LYS A 410 -0.17 25.43 7.27
C LYS A 410 0.94 25.07 6.29
N ARG A 411 0.61 24.31 5.24
CA ARG A 411 1.58 23.91 4.21
C ARG A 411 1.97 25.11 3.34
N VAL A 412 3.27 25.43 3.28
CA VAL A 412 3.80 26.57 2.52
C VAL A 412 4.51 26.14 1.22
N ALA A 413 5.17 24.98 1.23
CA ALA A 413 5.86 24.42 0.08
C ALA A 413 5.64 22.91 0.01
N THR A 414 5.49 22.34 -1.18
CA THR A 414 5.27 20.89 -1.31
C THR A 414 5.59 20.30 -2.67
N THR A 415 5.97 19.02 -2.66
CA THR A 415 6.11 18.19 -3.85
C THR A 415 4.77 17.67 -4.39
N PHE A 416 3.67 17.83 -3.63
CA PHE A 416 2.34 17.35 -4.02
C PHE A 416 1.70 18.27 -5.07
N LEU A 417 1.42 17.71 -6.25
CA LEU A 417 0.68 18.37 -7.32
C LEU A 417 -0.82 18.23 -7.11
N ALA A 418 -1.56 19.28 -7.45
CA ALA A 418 -3.01 19.28 -7.51
C ALA A 418 -3.54 18.47 -8.72
N PRO A 419 -4.85 18.21 -8.80
CA PRO A 419 -5.43 17.41 -9.89
C PRO A 419 -5.22 17.98 -11.30
N ASP A 420 -4.90 19.27 -11.41
CA ASP A 420 -4.57 19.94 -12.68
C ASP A 420 -3.16 19.60 -13.21
N GLY A 421 -2.34 18.90 -12.41
CA GLY A 421 -0.96 18.55 -12.71
C GLY A 421 0.01 19.73 -12.75
N LYS A 422 -0.42 20.94 -12.35
CA LYS A 422 0.36 22.18 -12.45
C LYS A 422 0.45 22.93 -11.12
N SER A 423 -0.66 23.07 -10.40
CA SER A 423 -0.68 23.74 -9.10
C SER A 423 -0.26 22.78 -7.97
N ARG A 424 0.07 23.35 -6.80
CA ARG A 424 0.52 22.60 -5.62
C ARG A 424 -0.54 22.65 -4.53
N PHE A 425 -0.58 21.63 -3.68
CA PHE A 425 -1.44 21.60 -2.49
C PHE A 425 -0.92 22.49 -1.35
N VAL A 426 -0.62 23.76 -1.64
CA VAL A 426 -0.21 24.80 -0.67
C VAL A 426 -1.46 25.37 0.01
N GLY A 427 -1.30 25.85 1.25
CA GLY A 427 -2.38 26.45 2.06
C GLY A 427 -3.24 25.44 2.82
N THR A 428 -3.07 24.14 2.58
CA THR A 428 -3.76 23.10 3.36
C THR A 428 -3.23 23.03 4.79
N ILE A 429 -4.10 22.74 5.75
CA ILE A 429 -3.78 22.62 7.17
C ILE A 429 -3.56 21.15 7.53
N GLU A 430 -2.53 20.88 8.34
CA GLU A 430 -2.35 19.57 8.96
C GLU A 430 -3.36 19.39 10.10
N THR A 431 -4.21 18.39 9.99
CA THR A 431 -5.34 18.17 10.92
C THR A 431 -5.07 17.06 11.93
N ASN A 432 -3.96 16.32 11.79
CA ASN A 432 -3.61 15.27 12.72
C ASN A 432 -3.11 15.83 14.05
N THR A 433 -3.94 15.75 15.09
CA THR A 433 -3.63 16.25 16.45
C THR A 433 -2.34 15.66 17.01
N ASN A 434 -2.04 14.39 16.76
CA ASN A 434 -0.80 13.77 17.25
C ASN A 434 0.45 14.37 16.59
N VAL A 435 0.35 14.78 15.33
CA VAL A 435 1.45 15.46 14.62
C VAL A 435 1.62 16.86 15.19
N VAL A 436 0.54 17.64 15.25
CA VAL A 436 0.56 19.02 15.74
C VAL A 436 1.09 19.09 17.17
N GLN A 437 0.58 18.25 18.07
CA GLN A 437 1.00 18.24 19.47
C GLN A 437 2.46 17.82 19.65
N ASN A 438 2.89 16.72 19.03
CA ASN A 438 4.27 16.26 19.23
C ASN A 438 5.29 17.19 18.56
N VAL A 439 4.97 17.72 17.38
CA VAL A 439 5.94 18.49 16.59
C VAL A 439 5.90 19.97 16.94
N LEU A 440 4.73 20.61 16.96
CA LEU A 440 4.62 22.05 17.16
C LEU A 440 4.55 22.46 18.64
N GLU A 441 4.04 21.60 19.53
CA GLU A 441 3.97 21.92 20.97
C GLU A 441 5.17 21.36 21.74
N LYS A 442 5.51 20.08 21.55
CA LYS A 442 6.63 19.44 22.27
C LYS A 442 7.99 19.62 21.59
N GLY A 443 8.02 19.98 20.30
CA GLY A 443 9.28 20.08 19.55
C GLY A 443 9.99 18.75 19.35
N GLU A 444 9.23 17.65 19.23
CA GLU A 444 9.72 16.29 19.01
C GLU A 444 9.47 15.84 17.57
N VAL A 445 10.27 14.89 17.08
CA VAL A 445 10.06 14.28 15.77
C VAL A 445 8.93 13.25 15.86
N TYR A 446 7.91 13.39 15.02
CA TYR A 446 6.86 12.39 14.88
C TYR A 446 7.15 11.46 13.70
N ILE A 447 7.00 10.15 13.89
CA ILE A 447 7.16 9.15 12.84
C ILE A 447 6.00 8.17 12.94
N GLY A 448 5.28 7.97 11.84
CA GLY A 448 4.17 7.03 11.84
C GLY A 448 3.29 7.13 10.60
N ALA A 449 2.21 6.36 10.62
CA ALA A 449 1.18 6.43 9.59
C ALA A 449 0.33 7.71 9.77
N ALA A 450 0.03 8.39 8.66
CA ALA A 450 -0.90 9.50 8.61
C ALA A 450 -1.64 9.51 7.26
N THR A 451 -2.82 10.12 7.25
CA THR A 451 -3.59 10.31 6.01
C THR A 451 -3.26 11.68 5.44
N VAL A 452 -2.63 11.70 4.27
CA VAL A 452 -2.27 12.93 3.56
C VAL A 452 -3.08 12.98 2.27
N LEU A 453 -3.88 14.03 2.07
CA LEU A 453 -4.73 14.20 0.87
C LEU A 453 -5.65 13.00 0.61
N ASN A 454 -6.26 12.46 1.66
CA ASN A 454 -7.13 11.27 1.63
C ASN A 454 -6.42 9.97 1.17
N GLN A 455 -5.09 9.94 1.24
CA GLN A 455 -4.28 8.75 0.95
C GLN A 455 -3.44 8.36 2.17
N PRO A 456 -3.25 7.06 2.42
CA PRO A 456 -2.46 6.60 3.55
C PRO A 456 -0.96 6.66 3.24
N PHE A 457 -0.23 7.43 4.04
CA PHE A 457 1.22 7.58 3.98
C PHE A 457 1.88 7.03 5.24
N TYR A 458 3.12 6.58 5.09
CA TYR A 458 4.08 6.62 6.19
C TYR A 458 4.80 7.96 6.14
N THR A 459 4.91 8.60 7.29
CA THR A 459 5.28 10.02 7.39
C THR A 459 6.28 10.21 8.51
N ALA A 460 7.18 11.16 8.31
CA ALA A 460 7.99 11.73 9.37
C ALA A 460 7.86 13.24 9.35
N TYR A 461 7.70 13.82 10.53
CA TYR A 461 7.62 15.25 10.75
C TYR A 461 8.68 15.70 11.75
N ALA A 462 9.40 16.76 11.43
CA ALA A 462 10.42 17.35 12.31
C ALA A 462 10.10 18.83 12.58
N PRO A 463 10.33 19.33 13.80
CA PRO A 463 10.07 20.72 14.14
C PRO A 463 11.08 21.64 13.45
N LEU A 464 10.59 22.74 12.90
CA LEU A 464 11.42 23.76 12.28
C LEU A 464 11.67 24.88 13.31
N LYS A 465 12.85 24.87 13.91
CA LYS A 465 13.21 25.80 15.00
C LYS A 465 13.84 27.08 14.48
N ALA A 466 13.38 28.21 15.01
CA ALA A 466 13.97 29.52 14.82
C ALA A 466 15.20 29.71 15.71
N TYR A 467 15.93 30.81 15.51
CA TYR A 467 17.14 31.15 16.28
C TYR A 467 16.89 31.26 17.79
N ASP A 468 15.71 31.71 18.21
CA ASP A 468 15.32 31.85 19.61
C ASP A 468 14.81 30.54 20.26
N GLY A 469 14.81 29.44 19.50
CA GLY A 469 14.29 28.13 19.93
C GLY A 469 12.78 27.97 19.78
N SER A 470 12.05 28.99 19.33
CA SER A 470 10.63 28.87 18.99
C SER A 470 10.43 28.02 17.74
N ILE A 471 9.24 27.40 17.61
CA ILE A 471 8.93 26.53 16.49
C ILE A 471 8.17 27.33 15.43
N ALA A 472 8.87 27.67 14.34
CA ALA A 472 8.31 28.40 13.19
C ALA A 472 7.37 27.52 12.35
N GLY A 473 7.54 26.19 12.41
CA GLY A 473 6.71 25.25 11.68
C GLY A 473 7.24 23.83 11.73
N MET A 474 7.01 23.08 10.67
CA MET A 474 7.43 21.68 10.60
C MET A 474 7.81 21.24 9.18
N LEU A 475 8.78 20.35 9.12
CA LEU A 475 9.21 19.65 7.92
C LEU A 475 8.44 18.34 7.81
N PHE A 476 8.08 17.96 6.59
CA PHE A 476 7.38 16.73 6.29
C PHE A 476 8.11 15.96 5.19
N VAL A 477 8.23 14.66 5.40
CA VAL A 477 8.55 13.69 4.36
C VAL A 477 7.59 12.52 4.44
N GLY A 478 7.22 11.96 3.30
CA GLY A 478 6.26 10.85 3.24
C GLY A 478 6.51 9.88 2.11
N LYS A 479 6.09 8.63 2.34
CA LYS A 479 6.03 7.58 1.33
C LYS A 479 4.64 6.94 1.33
N LEU A 480 4.05 6.81 0.14
CA LEU A 480 2.72 6.24 -0.03
C LEU A 480 2.73 4.75 0.38
N GLN A 481 1.79 4.33 1.24
CA GLN A 481 1.78 2.95 1.75
C GLN A 481 1.58 1.89 0.65
N THR A 482 0.86 2.21 -0.43
CA THR A 482 0.65 1.29 -1.55
C THR A 482 1.95 1.00 -2.31
N SER A 483 2.85 1.99 -2.45
CA SER A 483 4.14 1.81 -3.14
C SER A 483 5.01 0.74 -2.46
N LEU A 484 4.94 0.63 -1.13
CA LEU A 484 5.62 -0.44 -0.39
C LEU A 484 5.04 -1.81 -0.73
N ILE A 485 3.71 -1.89 -0.86
CA ILE A 485 3.02 -3.14 -1.19
C ILE A 485 3.39 -3.58 -2.60
N ASP A 486 3.46 -2.65 -3.55
CA ASP A 486 3.88 -2.95 -4.93
C ASP A 486 5.32 -3.47 -4.96
N THR A 487 6.20 -2.88 -4.13
CA THR A 487 7.57 -3.37 -3.95
C THR A 487 7.60 -4.77 -3.31
N ALA A 488 6.72 -5.03 -2.34
CA ALA A 488 6.62 -6.32 -1.65
C ALA A 488 5.95 -7.41 -2.49
N LYS A 489 5.13 -7.04 -3.48
CA LYS A 489 4.26 -7.93 -4.25
C LYS A 489 5.04 -9.11 -4.83
N ARG A 490 6.17 -8.85 -5.49
CA ARG A 490 7.03 -9.89 -6.06
C ARG A 490 7.53 -10.89 -5.01
N SER A 491 7.94 -10.39 -3.83
CA SER A 491 8.42 -11.24 -2.74
C SER A 491 7.29 -12.08 -2.13
N ILE A 492 6.09 -11.50 -2.02
CA ILE A 492 4.89 -12.21 -1.57
C ILE A 492 4.50 -13.31 -2.56
N ASP A 493 4.48 -12.99 -3.86
CA ASP A 493 4.15 -13.94 -4.92
C ASP A 493 5.14 -15.11 -4.97
N LEU A 494 6.45 -14.83 -4.80
CA LEU A 494 7.47 -15.88 -4.68
C LEU A 494 7.29 -16.74 -3.43
N THR A 495 6.89 -16.15 -2.29
CA THR A 495 6.58 -16.89 -1.06
C THR A 495 5.39 -17.83 -1.30
N PHE A 496 4.31 -17.32 -1.91
CA PHE A 496 3.12 -18.12 -2.22
C PHE A 496 3.44 -19.25 -3.22
N LEU A 497 4.22 -18.96 -4.27
CA LEU A 497 4.68 -19.96 -5.22
C LEU A 497 5.52 -21.05 -4.55
N GLY A 498 6.49 -20.66 -3.70
CA GLY A 498 7.32 -21.59 -2.95
C GLY A 498 6.49 -22.48 -2.03
N SER A 499 5.54 -21.91 -1.28
CA SER A 499 4.65 -22.67 -0.41
C SER A 499 3.73 -23.61 -1.16
N ALA A 500 3.14 -23.17 -2.29
CA ALA A 500 2.33 -24.03 -3.13
C ALA A 500 3.14 -25.22 -3.70
N ALA A 501 4.38 -24.96 -4.15
CA ALA A 501 5.27 -26.00 -4.64
C ALA A 501 5.66 -27.01 -3.55
N LEU A 502 5.94 -26.56 -2.32
CA LEU A 502 6.24 -27.43 -1.18
C LEU A 502 5.04 -28.26 -0.75
N ILE A 503 3.82 -27.70 -0.77
CA ILE A 503 2.58 -28.45 -0.50
C ILE A 503 2.38 -29.52 -1.57
N MET A 504 2.57 -29.21 -2.85
CA MET A 504 2.47 -30.20 -3.93
C MET A 504 3.54 -31.29 -3.81
N LEU A 505 4.77 -30.92 -3.45
CA LEU A 505 5.86 -31.87 -3.21
C LEU A 505 5.58 -32.78 -2.00
N SER A 506 4.86 -32.29 -0.98
CA SER A 506 4.51 -33.05 0.23
C SER A 506 3.63 -34.28 -0.03
N VAL A 507 2.95 -34.35 -1.18
CA VAL A 507 2.13 -35.51 -1.58
C VAL A 507 2.98 -36.77 -1.73
N ILE A 508 4.23 -36.66 -2.20
CA ILE A 508 5.13 -37.79 -2.42
C ILE A 508 5.52 -38.48 -1.10
N PRO A 509 6.13 -37.80 -0.11
CA PRO A 509 6.46 -38.43 1.16
C PRO A 509 5.21 -38.89 1.91
N ALA A 510 4.09 -38.17 1.83
CA ALA A 510 2.83 -38.60 2.42
C ALA A 510 2.37 -39.95 1.85
N PHE A 511 2.55 -40.18 0.54
CA PHE A 511 2.20 -41.43 -0.12
C PHE A 511 3.08 -42.59 0.37
N PHE A 512 4.39 -42.39 0.43
CA PHE A 512 5.32 -43.40 0.95
C PHE A 512 5.07 -43.70 2.43
N PHE A 513 4.81 -42.68 3.24
CA PHE A 513 4.51 -42.84 4.66
C PHE A 513 3.21 -43.62 4.90
N ALA A 514 2.14 -43.28 4.17
CA ALA A 514 0.88 -44.02 4.26
C ALA A 514 1.02 -45.48 3.82
N ARG A 515 1.87 -45.75 2.81
CA ARG A 515 2.17 -47.12 2.36
C ARG A 515 3.01 -47.89 3.40
N PHE A 516 4.03 -47.26 3.97
CA PHE A 516 4.88 -47.88 4.99
C PHE A 516 4.09 -48.33 6.22
N LEU A 517 3.18 -47.47 6.71
CA LEU A 517 2.30 -47.78 7.83
C LEU A 517 1.37 -48.96 7.53
N GLN A 518 0.92 -49.10 6.28
CA GLN A 518 0.11 -50.24 5.87
C GLN A 518 0.90 -51.54 5.96
N GLU A 519 2.09 -51.60 5.35
CA GLU A 519 2.92 -52.81 5.30
C GLU A 519 3.30 -53.32 6.69
N HIS A 520 3.40 -52.43 7.70
CA HIS A 520 3.73 -52.78 9.09
C HIS A 520 2.53 -52.94 10.02
N ALA A 521 1.33 -52.51 9.61
CA ALA A 521 0.10 -52.77 10.36
C ALA A 521 -0.54 -54.11 9.99
N GLU A 522 -0.19 -54.66 8.82
CA GLU A 522 -0.62 -55.98 8.33
C GLU A 522 0.34 -57.12 8.75
N ALA A 523 1.55 -56.78 9.22
CA ALA A 523 2.55 -57.71 9.78
C ALA A 523 2.40 -57.82 11.30
#